data_AF-U6MU44-F1
#
_entry.id   AF-U6MU44-F1
#
_cell.length_a   1.000
_cell.length_b   1.000
_cell.length_c   1.000
_cell.angle_alpha   90.00
_cell.angle_beta   90.00
_cell.angle_gamma   90.00
#
_symmetry.space_group_name_H-M   'P 1'
#
loop_
_entity.id
_entity.type
_entity.pdbx_description
1 polymer ?
#
loop_
_entity_poly.entity_id
_entity_poly.type
_entity_poly.pdbx_seq_one_letter_code
_entity_poly.pdbx_strand_id
1 'polypeptide(L)'
;MKVDKTLQQPIRQFQVVGRQRPAAAAAAAAATPVYRLRLFAANSVLAVSRFWHLLRQLRKVKRGSGEVLGVCELNPKRGTFAKNFGVWLRYDSRTGSHNMYKEVRALSENAAAANILAEMAGRHRALASNIQARV
;
A
#
# COMPACT_ATOMS: atom_id res chain seq x y z
N MET A 1 -5.11 -24.09 -19.67
CA MET A 1 -6.07 -22.97 -19.49
C MET A 1 -5.29 -21.70 -19.21
N LYS A 2 -5.61 -20.57 -19.86
CA LYS A 2 -4.98 -19.26 -19.61
C LYS A 2 -5.72 -18.56 -18.47
N VAL A 3 -5.01 -17.76 -17.67
CA VAL A 3 -5.62 -16.98 -16.58
C VAL A 3 -6.45 -15.84 -17.16
N ASP A 4 -7.71 -15.72 -16.73
CA ASP A 4 -8.60 -14.61 -17.11
C ASP A 4 -8.25 -13.34 -16.31
N LYS A 5 -7.98 -12.25 -17.02
CA LYS A 5 -7.56 -10.96 -16.45
C LYS A 5 -8.73 -10.06 -16.08
N THR A 6 -9.95 -10.38 -16.49
CA THR A 6 -11.13 -9.52 -16.30
C THR A 6 -11.74 -9.64 -14.89
N LEU A 7 -11.47 -10.74 -14.20
CA LEU A 7 -12.12 -11.10 -12.94
C LEU A 7 -11.66 -10.24 -11.74
N GLN A 8 -10.47 -9.63 -11.80
CA GLN A 8 -9.89 -8.90 -10.67
C GLN A 8 -9.20 -7.62 -11.11
N GLN A 9 -9.29 -6.59 -10.27
CA GLN A 9 -8.51 -5.38 -10.47
C GLN A 9 -7.00 -5.69 -10.33
N PRO A 10 -6.13 -5.03 -11.12
CA PRO A 10 -4.69 -5.28 -11.12
C PRO A 10 -4.01 -4.58 -9.92
N ILE A 11 -4.38 -4.95 -8.70
CA ILE A 11 -3.81 -4.45 -7.45
C ILE A 11 -2.86 -5.50 -6.87
N ARG A 12 -1.66 -5.07 -6.50
CA ARG A 12 -0.60 -5.91 -5.96
C ARG A 12 -0.05 -5.32 -4.68
N GLN A 13 0.41 -6.17 -3.78
CA GLN A 13 1.07 -5.74 -2.56
C GLN A 13 2.57 -5.56 -2.81
N PHE A 14 3.11 -4.44 -2.35
CA PHE A 14 4.52 -4.14 -2.40
C PHE A 14 5.05 -3.84 -1.00
N GLN A 15 6.26 -4.33 -0.74
CA GLN A 15 7.10 -3.87 0.34
C GLN A 15 8.11 -2.87 -0.22
N VAL A 16 7.99 -1.61 0.20
CA VAL A 16 8.95 -0.57 -0.16
C VAL A 16 9.78 -0.25 1.06
N VAL A 17 11.10 -0.27 0.88
CA VAL A 17 12.09 0.06 1.90
C VAL A 17 12.87 1.27 1.41
N GLY A 18 13.00 2.29 2.26
CA GLY A 18 13.74 3.50 1.94
C GLY A 18 14.22 4.21 3.19
N ARG A 19 15.16 5.13 3.01
CA ARG A 19 15.75 5.92 4.08
C ARG A 19 15.99 7.35 3.63
N GLN A 20 16.29 8.23 4.58
CA GLN A 20 16.81 9.55 4.25
C GLN A 20 18.27 9.44 3.79
N ARG A 21 18.64 10.20 2.75
CA ARG A 21 20.02 10.22 2.26
C ARG A 21 20.93 10.82 3.35
N PRO A 22 22.04 10.16 3.71
CA PRO A 22 22.96 10.71 4.70
C PRO A 22 23.62 11.99 4.17
N ALA A 23 23.76 13.01 5.01
CA ALA A 23 24.34 14.31 4.64
C ALA A 23 25.87 14.28 4.52
N ALA A 24 26.54 13.33 5.18
CA ALA A 24 27.99 13.11 5.08
C ALA A 24 28.30 11.61 5.14
N ALA A 25 29.32 11.16 4.39
CA ALA A 25 29.74 9.75 4.35
C ALA A 25 30.10 9.20 5.75
N ALA A 26 30.62 10.06 6.65
CA ALA A 26 30.98 9.70 8.02
C ALA A 26 29.77 9.49 8.96
N ALA A 27 28.60 10.04 8.64
CA ALA A 27 27.36 9.88 9.42
C ALA A 27 26.48 8.72 8.90
N ALA A 28 26.97 7.96 7.91
CA ALA A 28 26.21 6.90 7.24
C ALA A 28 25.93 5.66 8.12
N ALA A 29 26.71 5.46 9.19
CA ALA A 29 26.61 4.27 10.05
C ALA A 29 25.81 4.48 11.35
N ALA A 30 25.65 5.72 11.83
CA ALA A 30 25.24 5.93 13.23
C ALA A 30 23.73 6.07 13.49
N ALA A 31 22.88 6.58 12.59
CA ALA A 31 21.47 6.76 12.98
C ALA A 31 20.43 7.09 11.88
N THR A 32 20.62 6.81 10.58
CA THR A 32 19.50 7.04 9.64
C THR A 32 18.48 5.92 9.72
N PRO A 33 17.26 6.15 10.26
CA PRO A 33 16.27 5.10 10.39
C PRO A 33 15.83 4.62 9.00
N VAL A 34 15.83 3.30 8.82
CA VAL A 34 15.29 2.68 7.62
C VAL A 34 13.79 2.49 7.80
N TYR A 35 13.02 2.98 6.84
CA TYR A 35 11.57 2.86 6.83
C TYR A 35 11.13 1.75 5.89
N ARG A 36 10.22 0.91 6.37
CA ARG A 36 9.57 -0.15 5.59
C ARG A 36 8.07 0.02 5.65
N LEU A 37 7.42 0.06 4.48
CA LEU A 37 5.97 0.07 4.38
C LEU A 37 5.50 -1.06 3.46
N ARG A 38 4.43 -1.74 3.89
CA ARG A 38 3.63 -2.62 3.03
C ARG A 38 2.44 -1.81 2.52
N LEU A 39 2.27 -1.77 1.21
CA LEU A 39 1.24 -0.95 0.56
C LEU A 39 0.74 -1.61 -0.71
N PHE A 40 -0.49 -1.28 -1.08
CA PHE A 40 -1.12 -1.79 -2.30
C PHE A 40 -1.01 -0.76 -3.42
N ALA A 41 -0.62 -1.22 -4.61
CA ALA A 41 -0.50 -0.39 -5.80
C ALA A 41 -0.68 -1.23 -7.07
N ALA A 42 -0.94 -0.58 -8.21
CA ALA A 42 -1.08 -1.29 -9.48
C ALA A 42 0.27 -1.72 -10.08
N ASN A 43 1.35 -0.99 -9.77
CA ASN A 43 2.71 -1.29 -10.22
C ASN A 43 3.74 -0.75 -9.21
N SER A 44 5.02 -1.10 -9.42
CA SER A 44 6.13 -0.71 -8.56
C SER A 44 6.37 0.81 -8.52
N VAL A 45 6.16 1.52 -9.62
CA VAL A 45 6.35 2.98 -9.70
C VAL A 45 5.32 3.71 -8.83
N LEU A 46 4.05 3.31 -8.93
CA LEU A 46 2.98 3.83 -8.09
C LEU A 46 3.20 3.45 -6.62
N ALA A 47 3.77 2.27 -6.35
CA ALA A 47 4.13 1.86 -5.01
C ALA A 47 5.15 2.82 -4.38
N VAL A 48 6.21 3.16 -5.11
CA VAL A 48 7.23 4.14 -4.66
C VAL A 48 6.62 5.54 -4.48
N SER A 49 5.73 5.96 -5.38
CA SER A 49 5.04 7.24 -5.24
C SER A 49 4.22 7.32 -3.95
N ARG A 50 3.42 6.28 -3.67
CA ARG A 50 2.63 6.17 -2.44
C ARG A 50 3.50 6.09 -1.18
N PHE A 51 4.62 5.38 -1.24
CA PHE A 51 5.60 5.32 -0.17
C PHE A 51 6.09 6.71 0.24
N TRP A 52 6.49 7.54 -0.74
CA TRP A 52 6.94 8.90 -0.46
C TRP A 52 5.82 9.81 0.03
N HIS A 53 4.59 9.63 -0.47
CA HIS A 53 3.42 10.38 0.02
C HIS A 53 3.19 10.12 1.52
N LEU A 54 3.21 8.85 1.93
CA LEU A 54 3.01 8.45 3.33
C LEU A 54 4.18 8.88 4.22
N LEU A 55 5.43 8.72 3.76
CA LEU A 55 6.59 9.16 4.53
C LEU A 55 6.62 10.68 4.75
N ARG A 56 6.14 11.46 3.78
CA ARG A 56 6.01 12.92 3.95
C ARG A 56 5.09 13.26 5.11
N GLN A 57 3.97 12.55 5.24
CA GLN A 57 2.99 12.76 6.32
C GLN A 57 3.51 12.25 7.67
N LEU A 58 4.17 11.08 7.69
CA LEU A 58 4.56 10.41 8.93
C LEU A 58 5.89 10.90 9.53
N ARG A 59 6.88 11.21 8.68
CA ARG A 59 8.27 11.46 9.09
C ARG A 59 8.92 12.66 8.40
N LYS A 60 8.15 13.46 7.65
CA LYS A 60 8.61 14.66 6.93
C LYS A 60 9.78 14.41 5.95
N VAL A 61 9.99 13.16 5.51
CA VAL A 61 11.00 12.80 4.51
C VAL A 61 10.42 12.98 3.11
N LYS A 62 11.20 13.58 2.20
CA LYS A 62 10.80 13.84 0.81
C LYS A 62 11.61 12.96 -0.13
N ARG A 63 11.07 12.71 -1.33
CA ARG A 63 11.76 11.95 -2.39
C ARG A 63 13.14 12.54 -2.75
N GLY A 64 13.27 13.87 -2.78
CA GLY A 64 14.56 14.52 -3.13
C GLY A 64 15.65 14.35 -2.07
N SER A 65 15.27 14.25 -0.79
CA SER A 65 16.19 14.07 0.33
C SER A 65 16.34 12.61 0.77
N GLY A 66 15.67 11.68 0.10
CA GLY A 66 15.64 10.27 0.46
C GLY A 66 16.03 9.37 -0.70
N GLU A 67 16.31 8.12 -0.37
CA GLU A 67 16.61 7.08 -1.33
C GLU A 67 15.80 5.82 -1.04
N VAL A 68 15.42 5.10 -2.10
CA VAL A 68 14.74 3.82 -2.01
C VAL A 68 15.81 2.74 -2.02
N LEU A 69 15.81 1.88 -1.00
CA LEU A 69 16.75 0.77 -0.88
C LEU A 69 16.27 -0.46 -1.65
N GLY A 70 14.95 -0.69 -1.67
CA GLY A 70 14.39 -1.83 -2.38
C GLY A 70 12.87 -1.77 -2.50
N VAL A 71 12.37 -2.38 -3.57
CA VAL A 71 10.94 -2.58 -3.84
C VAL A 71 10.75 -4.07 -4.10
N CYS A 72 10.03 -4.75 -3.21
CA CYS A 72 9.72 -6.17 -3.35
C CYS A 72 8.22 -6.35 -3.54
N GLU A 73 7.81 -7.10 -4.55
CA GLU A 73 6.42 -7.54 -4.71
C GLU A 73 6.15 -8.68 -3.72
N LEU A 74 5.07 -8.56 -2.94
CA LEU A 74 4.66 -9.57 -1.97
C LEU A 74 3.51 -10.38 -2.56
N ASN A 75 3.73 -11.70 -2.63
CA ASN A 75 2.76 -12.65 -3.12
C ASN A 75 2.17 -13.48 -1.97
N PRO A 76 0.89 -13.91 -2.08
CA PRO A 76 0.28 -14.74 -1.06
C PRO A 76 1.00 -16.08 -0.95
N LYS A 77 1.40 -16.47 0.27
CA LYS A 77 2.09 -17.75 0.52
C LYS A 77 1.25 -18.98 0.11
N ARG A 78 -0.07 -18.89 0.27
CA ARG A 78 -1.06 -19.92 -0.13
C ARG A 78 -2.31 -19.22 -0.66
N GLY A 79 -2.52 -19.30 -1.97
CA GLY A 79 -3.65 -18.69 -2.68
C GLY A 79 -4.74 -19.66 -3.12
N THR A 80 -4.70 -20.91 -2.65
CA THR A 80 -5.64 -21.98 -3.06
C THR A 80 -6.87 -22.10 -2.16
N PHE A 81 -6.80 -21.58 -0.93
CA PHE A 81 -7.87 -21.70 0.07
C PHE A 81 -8.43 -20.33 0.44
N ALA A 82 -9.75 -20.27 0.63
CA ALA A 82 -10.44 -19.07 1.07
C ALA A 82 -10.09 -18.73 2.52
N LYS A 83 -9.89 -17.43 2.78
CA LYS A 83 -9.59 -16.86 4.09
C LYS A 83 -10.47 -15.65 4.34
N ASN A 84 -10.70 -15.35 5.61
CA ASN A 84 -11.34 -14.10 6.03
C ASN A 84 -10.23 -13.09 6.34
N PHE A 85 -10.29 -11.92 5.70
CA PHE A 85 -9.35 -10.82 5.89
C PHE A 85 -10.07 -9.66 6.56
N GLY A 86 -9.50 -9.15 7.66
CA GLY A 86 -9.91 -7.89 8.26
C GLY A 86 -9.09 -6.74 7.66
N VAL A 87 -9.78 -5.75 7.09
CA VAL A 87 -9.16 -4.60 6.43
C VAL A 87 -9.45 -3.35 7.22
N TRP A 88 -8.39 -2.73 7.71
CA TRP A 88 -8.42 -1.42 8.34
C TRP A 88 -8.16 -0.37 7.26
N LEU A 89 -9.10 0.54 7.06
CA LEU A 89 -8.95 1.59 6.07
C LEU A 89 -9.28 2.96 6.64
N ARG A 90 -8.51 3.96 6.20
CA ARG A 90 -8.86 5.37 6.33
C ARG A 90 -9.25 5.86 4.96
N TYR A 91 -10.35 6.60 4.87
CA TYR A 91 -10.75 7.27 3.64
C TYR A 91 -11.21 8.69 3.87
N ASP A 92 -11.01 9.55 2.88
CA ASP A 92 -11.51 10.92 2.89
C ASP A 92 -12.84 11.00 2.11
N SER A 93 -13.89 11.41 2.81
CA SER A 93 -15.18 11.79 2.24
C SER A 93 -15.14 13.24 1.76
N ARG A 94 -16.26 13.76 1.24
CA ARG A 94 -16.37 15.19 0.87
C ARG A 94 -16.35 16.11 2.09
N THR A 95 -16.64 15.57 3.27
CA THR A 95 -16.81 16.34 4.51
C THR A 95 -15.63 16.16 5.45
N GLY A 96 -14.96 15.01 5.46
CA GLY A 96 -13.83 14.76 6.36
C GLY A 96 -13.20 13.37 6.21
N SER A 97 -12.20 13.09 7.06
CA SER A 97 -11.52 11.80 7.14
C SER A 97 -12.25 10.83 8.06
N HIS A 98 -12.43 9.58 7.62
CA HIS A 98 -13.07 8.54 8.42
C HIS A 98 -12.20 7.28 8.45
N ASN A 99 -12.10 6.66 9.63
CA ASN A 99 -11.51 5.34 9.80
C ASN A 99 -12.63 4.29 9.77
N MET A 100 -12.36 3.13 9.20
CA MET A 100 -13.33 2.07 9.00
C MET A 100 -12.63 0.71 9.06
N TYR A 101 -13.35 -0.27 9.57
CA TYR A 101 -12.97 -1.68 9.54
C TYR A 101 -13.98 -2.45 8.69
N LYS A 102 -13.49 -3.33 7.82
CA LYS A 102 -14.31 -4.21 6.98
C LYS A 102 -13.71 -5.59 6.91
N GLU A 103 -14.57 -6.59 6.76
CA GLU A 103 -14.15 -7.97 6.58
C GLU A 103 -14.49 -8.45 5.18
N VAL A 104 -13.55 -9.12 4.53
CA VAL A 104 -13.72 -9.66 3.18
C VAL A 104 -13.20 -11.08 3.13
N ARG A 105 -14.00 -11.97 2.54
CA ARG A 105 -13.59 -13.34 2.23
C ARG A 105 -12.93 -13.38 0.86
N ALA A 106 -11.68 -13.81 0.79
CA ALA A 106 -10.91 -13.87 -0.46
C ALA A 106 -9.86 -14.99 -0.44
N LEU A 107 -9.25 -15.26 -1.60
CA LEU A 107 -8.13 -16.20 -1.73
C LEU A 107 -6.77 -15.56 -1.42
N SER A 108 -6.66 -14.24 -1.54
CA SER A 108 -5.41 -13.49 -1.35
C SER A 108 -5.66 -12.08 -0.80
N GLU A 109 -4.61 -11.49 -0.20
CA GLU A 109 -4.65 -10.09 0.27
C GLU A 109 -4.88 -9.11 -0.88
N ASN A 110 -4.33 -9.39 -2.06
CA ASN A 110 -4.53 -8.59 -3.27
C ASN A 110 -6.01 -8.57 -3.70
N ALA A 111 -6.65 -9.74 -3.70
CA ALA A 111 -8.07 -9.87 -4.02
C ALA A 111 -8.96 -9.19 -2.97
N ALA A 112 -8.62 -9.32 -1.68
CA ALA A 112 -9.32 -8.60 -0.62
C ALA A 112 -9.24 -7.08 -0.80
N ALA A 113 -8.05 -6.55 -1.09
CA ALA A 113 -7.85 -5.13 -1.35
C ALA A 113 -8.62 -4.64 -2.59
N ALA A 114 -8.65 -5.43 -3.68
CA ALA A 114 -9.43 -5.12 -4.87
C ALA A 114 -10.94 -5.05 -4.58
N ASN A 115 -11.47 -6.02 -3.83
CA ASN A 115 -12.87 -6.04 -3.43
C ASN A 115 -13.24 -4.83 -2.58
N ILE A 116 -12.39 -4.46 -1.61
CA ILE A 116 -12.58 -3.26 -0.79
C ILE A 116 -12.58 -1.99 -1.64
N LEU A 117 -11.67 -1.86 -2.60
CA LEU A 117 -11.62 -0.67 -3.48
C LEU A 117 -12.90 -0.54 -4.32
N ALA A 118 -13.39 -1.64 -4.90
CA ALA A 118 -14.64 -1.65 -5.65
C ALA A 118 -15.84 -1.31 -4.76
N GLU A 119 -15.90 -1.90 -3.57
CA GLU A 119 -16.94 -1.63 -2.59
C GLU A 119 -16.96 -0.17 -2.13
N MET A 120 -15.80 0.41 -1.84
CA MET A 120 -15.67 1.80 -1.38
C MET A 120 -16.06 2.79 -2.49
N ALA A 121 -15.76 2.46 -3.76
CA ALA A 121 -16.21 3.23 -4.91
C ALA A 121 -17.74 3.17 -5.06
N GLY A 122 -18.36 2.00 -4.87
CA GLY A 122 -19.82 1.85 -4.99
C GLY A 122 -20.61 2.47 -3.84
N ARG A 123 -20.28 2.11 -2.60
CA ARG A 123 -21.06 2.49 -1.40
C ARG A 123 -20.78 3.90 -0.93
N HIS A 124 -19.52 4.33 -0.98
CA HIS A 124 -19.08 5.61 -0.41
C HIS A 124 -18.60 6.61 -1.46
N ARG A 125 -18.60 6.23 -2.75
CA ARG A 125 -18.06 7.05 -3.85
C ARG A 125 -16.63 7.52 -3.57
N ALA A 126 -15.87 6.71 -2.83
CA ALA A 126 -14.50 7.02 -2.46
C ALA A 126 -13.56 6.67 -3.62
N LEU A 127 -12.74 7.64 -4.02
CA LEU A 127 -11.71 7.44 -5.04
C LEU A 127 -10.55 6.62 -4.46
N ALA A 128 -9.92 5.79 -5.27
CA ALA A 128 -8.73 5.03 -4.86
C ALA A 128 -7.56 5.93 -4.41
N SER A 129 -7.53 7.20 -4.84
CA SER A 129 -6.58 8.21 -4.35
C SER A 129 -6.72 8.46 -2.85
N ASN A 130 -7.97 8.46 -2.37
CA ASN A 130 -8.37 8.92 -1.04
C ASN A 130 -8.47 7.77 -0.03
N ILE A 131 -8.19 6.54 -0.44
CA ILE A 131 -8.26 5.36 0.42
C ILE A 131 -6.85 4.94 0.79
N GLN A 132 -6.60 4.81 2.08
CA GLN A 132 -5.42 4.17 2.65
C GLN A 132 -5.87 2.90 3.37
N ALA A 133 -5.59 1.74 2.76
CA ALA A 133 -5.98 0.44 3.29
C ALA A 133 -4.78 -0.37 3.81
N ARG A 134 -5.00 -1.08 4.91
CA ARG A 134 -4.10 -2.05 5.52
C ARG A 134 -4.87 -3.35 5.77
N VAL A 135 -4.36 -4.44 5.21
CA VAL A 135 -4.85 -5.82 5.38
C VAL A 135 -3.95 -6.55 6.37
#